data_AF-A0A7S2JNH3-F1
#
_entry.id   AF-A0A7S2JNH3-F1
#
_cell.length_a   1.000
_cell.length_b   1.000
_cell.length_c   1.000
_cell.angle_alpha   90.00
_cell.angle_beta   90.00
_cell.angle_gamma   90.00
#
_symmetry.space_group_name_H-M   'P 1'
#
loop_
_entity.id
_entity.type
_entity.pdbx_description
1 polymer ?
#
loop_
_entity_poly.entity_id
_entity_poly.type
_entity_poly.pdbx_seq_one_letter_code
_entity_poly.pdbx_strand_id
1 'polypeptide(L)'
;DADPAELGPANGLVPVFWSDALAVQSAGGKQRKVLFFRIADLLQMWKGLADARQENGELDDLPEGPTVEVSSLQTMAALLISSNKTDDVMFLPSSTALRRAQAGREAAGV
;
A
#
# COMPACT_ATOMS: atom_id res chain seq x y z
N ASP A 1 4.42 8.70 -17.73
CA ASP A 1 5.19 7.66 -17.02
C ASP A 1 6.40 8.28 -16.35
N ALA A 2 6.37 8.38 -15.03
CA ALA A 2 7.51 8.81 -14.22
C ALA A 2 8.26 7.55 -13.76
N ASP A 3 9.58 7.52 -13.92
CA ASP A 3 10.41 6.42 -13.42
C ASP A 3 10.34 6.42 -11.87
N PRO A 4 10.02 5.29 -11.21
CA PRO A 4 10.06 5.19 -9.75
C PRO A 4 11.40 5.65 -9.14
N ALA A 5 12.51 5.58 -9.89
CA ALA A 5 13.81 6.11 -9.49
C ALA A 5 13.85 7.66 -9.39
N GLU A 6 13.01 8.37 -10.14
CA GLU A 6 12.84 9.83 -10.04
C GLU A 6 11.97 10.23 -8.84
N LEU A 7 11.19 9.31 -8.29
CA LEU A 7 10.37 9.50 -7.09
C LEU A 7 11.12 9.06 -5.83
N GLY A 8 12.39 9.44 -5.72
CA GLY A 8 13.27 9.06 -4.61
C GLY A 8 13.63 10.21 -3.65
N PRO A 9 14.37 9.89 -2.57
CA PRO A 9 14.83 10.88 -1.58
C PRO A 9 15.66 12.01 -2.19
N ALA A 10 16.33 11.75 -3.31
CA ALA A 10 17.13 12.72 -4.06
C ALA A 10 16.30 13.94 -4.51
N ASN A 11 15.00 13.75 -4.76
CA ASN A 11 14.08 14.81 -5.18
C ASN A 11 13.13 15.24 -4.05
N GLY A 12 13.32 14.73 -2.82
CA GLY A 12 12.46 14.99 -1.67
C GLY A 12 11.06 14.37 -1.76
N LEU A 13 10.78 13.60 -2.82
CA LEU A 13 9.51 12.91 -3.02
C LEU A 13 9.49 11.57 -2.29
N VAL A 14 8.35 11.24 -1.70
CA VAL A 14 8.15 9.96 -1.01
C VAL A 14 7.33 9.06 -1.93
N PRO A 15 7.88 7.96 -2.45
CA PRO A 15 7.13 7.08 -3.33
C PRO A 15 6.06 6.33 -2.54
N VAL A 16 4.88 6.22 -3.14
CA VAL A 16 3.79 5.38 -2.67
C VAL A 16 3.33 4.46 -3.80
N PHE A 17 2.99 3.24 -3.43
CA PHE A 17 2.62 2.15 -4.33
C PHE A 17 1.21 1.69 -4.02
N TRP A 18 0.41 1.32 -5.02
CA TRP A 18 -0.90 0.69 -4.80
C TRP A 18 -1.26 -0.26 -5.94
N SER A 19 -2.30 -1.07 -5.69
CA SER A 19 -2.93 -1.91 -6.70
C SER A 19 -4.43 -1.98 -6.42
N ASP A 20 -5.26 -1.80 -7.44
CA ASP A 20 -6.73 -1.86 -7.28
C ASP A 20 -7.20 -3.25 -6.83
N ALA A 21 -6.47 -4.30 -7.21
CA ALA A 21 -6.76 -5.68 -6.79
C ALA A 21 -6.54 -5.92 -5.28
N LEU A 22 -5.85 -4.98 -4.60
CA LEU A 22 -5.59 -5.01 -3.15
C LEU A 22 -6.46 -4.01 -2.37
N ALA A 23 -7.46 -3.40 -3.01
CA ALA A 23 -8.40 -2.53 -2.33
C ALA A 23 -9.14 -3.31 -1.23
N VAL A 24 -9.25 -2.70 -0.04
CA VAL A 24 -9.88 -3.33 1.12
C VAL A 24 -11.27 -2.76 1.32
N GLN A 25 -12.22 -3.63 1.66
CA GLN A 25 -13.55 -3.18 2.05
C GLN A 25 -13.56 -2.88 3.55
N SER A 26 -13.94 -1.65 3.90
CA SER A 26 -14.23 -1.30 5.29
C SER A 26 -15.51 -1.97 5.80
N ALA A 27 -15.70 -2.02 7.12
CA ALA A 27 -16.90 -2.60 7.74
C ALA A 27 -18.22 -1.98 7.25
N GLY A 28 -18.19 -0.73 6.76
CA GLY A 28 -19.33 -0.05 6.15
C GLY A 28 -19.54 -0.35 4.66
N GLY A 29 -18.87 -1.35 4.10
CA GLY A 29 -18.98 -1.74 2.68
C GLY A 29 -18.20 -0.84 1.70
N LYS A 30 -17.63 0.28 2.16
CA LYS A 30 -16.83 1.19 1.33
C LYS A 30 -15.47 0.57 1.01
N GLN A 31 -15.13 0.47 -0.26
CA GLN A 31 -13.78 0.09 -0.70
C GLN A 31 -12.79 1.24 -0.52
N ARG A 32 -11.59 0.92 -0.04
CA ARG A 32 -10.49 1.85 0.16
C ARG A 32 -9.24 1.35 -0.52
N LYS A 33 -8.55 2.23 -1.24
CA LYS A 33 -7.24 1.93 -1.81
C LYS A 33 -6.19 1.87 -0.71
N VAL A 34 -5.34 0.86 -0.73
CA VAL A 34 -4.23 0.74 0.22
C VAL A 34 -2.97 1.34 -0.41
N LEU A 35 -2.43 2.37 0.23
CA LEU A 35 -1.20 3.03 -0.18
C LEU A 35 -0.03 2.48 0.65
N PHE A 36 0.93 1.87 -0.04
CA PHE A 36 2.12 1.26 0.56
C PHE A 36 3.33 2.19 0.38
N PHE A 37 4.17 2.30 1.40
CA PHE A 37 5.44 3.04 1.30
C PHE A 37 6.60 2.18 0.76
N ARG A 38 6.40 0.88 0.61
CA ARG A 38 7.38 -0.05 0.04
C ARG A 38 6.69 -1.04 -0.88
N ILE A 39 7.23 -1.21 -2.08
CA ILE A 39 6.75 -2.22 -3.04
C ILE A 39 6.78 -3.64 -2.45
N ALA A 40 7.77 -3.96 -1.62
CA ALA A 40 7.88 -5.27 -0.97
C ALA A 40 6.67 -5.60 -0.07
N ASP A 41 6.13 -4.59 0.63
CA ASP A 41 4.96 -4.78 1.51
C ASP A 41 3.70 -5.03 0.66
N LEU A 42 3.56 -4.36 -0.49
CA LEU A 42 2.50 -4.60 -1.47
C LEU A 42 2.57 -6.02 -2.04
N LEU A 43 3.74 -6.43 -2.52
CA LEU A 43 3.95 -7.77 -3.10
C LEU A 43 3.72 -8.88 -2.07
N GLN A 44 4.09 -8.65 -0.81
CA GLN A 44 3.81 -9.58 0.28
C GLN A 44 2.29 -9.71 0.53
N MET A 45 1.55 -8.61 0.52
CA MET A 45 0.10 -8.64 0.66
C MET A 45 -0.58 -9.33 -0.53
N TRP A 46 -0.10 -9.10 -1.76
CA TRP A 46 -0.55 -9.83 -2.94
C TRP A 46 -0.36 -11.33 -2.80
N LYS A 47 0.84 -11.76 -2.38
CA LYS A 47 1.11 -13.18 -2.15
C LYS A 47 0.12 -13.78 -1.16
N GLY A 48 -0.12 -13.11 -0.03
CA GLY A 48 -1.10 -13.58 0.96
C GLY A 48 -2.53 -13.68 0.42
N LEU A 49 -2.95 -12.73 -0.44
CA LEU A 49 -4.26 -12.78 -1.10
C LEU A 49 -4.34 -13.94 -2.10
N ALA A 50 -3.30 -14.13 -2.92
CA ALA A 50 -3.24 -15.20 -3.90
C ALA A 50 -3.25 -16.58 -3.23
N ASP A 51 -2.44 -16.76 -2.17
CA ASP A 51 -2.39 -17.99 -1.38
C ASP A 51 -3.78 -18.31 -0.78
N ALA A 52 -4.46 -17.32 -0.19
CA ALA A 52 -5.79 -17.50 0.41
C ALA A 52 -6.87 -17.85 -0.64
N ARG A 53 -6.83 -17.24 -1.82
CA ARG A 53 -7.76 -17.55 -2.92
C ARG A 53 -7.48 -18.92 -3.52
N GLN A 54 -6.21 -19.30 -3.63
CA GLN A 54 -5.82 -20.64 -4.05
C GLN A 54 -6.36 -21.70 -3.09
N GLU A 55 -6.29 -21.48 -1.78
CA GLU A 55 -6.89 -22.36 -0.76
C GLU A 55 -8.41 -22.47 -0.91
N ASN A 56 -9.08 -21.43 -1.40
CA ASN A 56 -10.52 -21.41 -1.68
C ASN A 56 -10.90 -21.98 -3.06
N GLY A 57 -9.93 -22.42 -3.87
CA GLY A 57 -10.17 -22.98 -5.20
C GLY A 57 -10.42 -21.95 -6.31
N GLU A 58 -10.12 -20.67 -6.07
CA GLU A 58 -10.34 -19.56 -7.01
C GLU A 58 -9.10 -19.27 -7.88
N LEU A 59 -8.48 -20.30 -8.44
CA LEU A 59 -7.18 -20.19 -9.15
C LEU A 59 -7.28 -19.58 -10.56
N ASP A 60 -8.36 -19.86 -11.29
CA ASP A 60 -8.43 -19.57 -12.73
C ASP A 60 -8.60 -18.07 -13.07
N ASP A 61 -8.95 -17.25 -12.07
CA ASP A 61 -9.25 -15.82 -12.25
C ASP A 61 -8.17 -14.87 -11.68
N LEU A 62 -7.06 -15.40 -11.17
CA LEU A 62 -5.98 -14.59 -10.59
C LEU A 62 -4.92 -14.24 -11.65
N PRO A 63 -4.61 -12.95 -11.86
CA PRO A 63 -3.47 -12.57 -12.69
C PRO A 63 -2.15 -13.04 -12.07
N GLU A 64 -1.10 -13.22 -12.87
CA GLU A 64 0.23 -13.67 -12.40
C GLU A 64 0.83 -12.75 -11.33
N GLY A 65 0.45 -11.47 -11.33
CA GLY A 65 0.89 -10.48 -10.36
C GLY A 65 -0.02 -9.26 -10.30
N PRO A 66 0.15 -8.41 -9.29
CA PRO A 66 -0.62 -7.19 -9.17
C PRO A 66 -0.12 -6.17 -10.20
N THR A 67 -1.03 -5.45 -10.85
CA THR A 67 -0.67 -4.19 -11.50
C THR A 67 -0.31 -3.17 -10.41
N VAL A 68 0.95 -2.76 -10.38
CA VAL A 68 1.47 -1.79 -9.39
C VAL A 68 1.47 -0.40 -10.00
N GLU A 69 0.74 0.51 -9.37
CA GLU A 69 0.79 1.92 -9.68
C GLU A 69 1.69 2.66 -8.69
N VAL A 70 2.31 3.74 -9.17
CA VAL A 70 3.31 4.51 -8.42
C VAL A 70 2.99 6.00 -8.53
N SER A 71 3.06 6.70 -7.40
CA SER A 71 3.05 8.16 -7.35
C SER A 71 3.86 8.66 -6.16
N SER A 72 3.97 9.98 -6.03
CA SER A 72 4.49 10.58 -4.81
C SER A 72 3.39 10.77 -3.78
N LEU A 73 3.73 10.64 -2.49
CA LEU A 73 2.84 10.94 -1.38
C LEU A 73 2.31 12.37 -1.49
N GLN A 74 3.16 13.31 -1.92
CA GLN A 74 2.83 14.72 -2.09
C GLN A 74 1.73 14.91 -3.15
N THR A 75 1.90 14.30 -4.32
CA THR A 75 0.91 14.33 -5.41
C THR A 75 -0.40 13.69 -4.96
N MET A 76 -0.32 12.51 -4.32
CA MET A 76 -1.49 11.78 -3.85
C MET A 76 -2.26 12.57 -2.79
N ALA A 77 -1.56 13.13 -1.80
CA ALA A 77 -2.18 13.95 -0.76
C ALA A 77 -2.87 15.19 -1.35
N ALA A 78 -2.22 15.88 -2.28
CA ALA A 78 -2.81 17.04 -2.96
C ALA A 78 -4.10 16.68 -3.70
N LEU A 79 -4.11 15.55 -4.43
CA LEU A 79 -5.28 15.05 -5.15
C LEU A 79 -6.43 14.64 -4.22
N LEU A 80 -6.12 13.95 -3.11
CA LEU A 80 -7.14 13.50 -2.15
C LEU A 80 -7.80 14.68 -1.43
N ILE A 81 -7.01 15.70 -1.08
CA ILE A 81 -7.50 16.93 -0.46
C ILE A 81 -8.37 17.70 -1.46
N SER A 82 -7.85 17.97 -2.67
CA SER A 82 -8.59 18.75 -3.68
C SER A 82 -9.89 18.07 -4.12
N SER A 83 -9.94 16.74 -4.06
CA SER A 83 -11.12 15.95 -4.41
C SER A 83 -12.05 15.64 -3.23
N ASN A 84 -11.69 16.03 -2.00
CA ASN A 84 -12.40 15.65 -0.77
C ASN A 84 -12.61 14.13 -0.63
N LYS A 85 -11.56 13.34 -0.91
CA LYS A 85 -11.57 11.87 -0.97
C LYS A 85 -10.58 11.23 0.01
N THR A 86 -10.20 11.92 1.07
CA THR A 86 -9.24 11.39 2.06
C THR A 86 -9.69 10.07 2.68
N ASP A 87 -11.00 9.84 2.80
CA ASP A 87 -11.58 8.61 3.33
C ASP A 87 -11.62 7.44 2.33
N ASP A 88 -11.18 7.65 1.08
CA ASP A 88 -11.12 6.62 0.03
C ASP A 88 -9.79 5.85 0.06
N VAL A 89 -8.83 6.27 0.88
CA VAL A 89 -7.52 5.65 0.98
C VAL A 89 -7.17 5.26 2.41
N MET A 90 -6.27 4.31 2.53
CA MET A 90 -5.64 3.92 3.78
C MET A 90 -4.14 3.82 3.58
N PHE A 91 -3.36 4.43 4.47
CA PHE A 91 -1.91 4.29 4.46
C PHE A 91 -1.52 3.05 5.25
N LEU A 92 -0.73 2.16 4.63
CA LEU A 92 -0.08 1.07 5.33
C LEU A 92 1.35 1.49 5.66
N PRO A 93 1.70 1.68 6.95
CA PRO A 93 3.06 1.95 7.35
C PRO A 93 3.98 0.82 6.90
N SER A 94 5.22 1.13 6.54
CA SER A 94 6.15 0.08 6.14
C SER A 94 6.41 -0.92 7.26
N SER A 95 6.53 -2.20 6.92
CA SER A 95 6.82 -3.28 7.88
C SER A 95 8.11 -3.01 8.69
N THR A 96 9.12 -2.38 8.08
CA THR A 96 10.36 -1.99 8.76
C THR A 96 10.16 -0.86 9.74
N ALA A 97 9.33 0.14 9.43
CA ALA A 97 9.01 1.22 10.35
C ALA A 97 8.24 0.70 11.56
N LEU A 98 7.27 -0.22 11.34
CA LEU A 98 6.53 -0.87 12.42
C LEU A 98 7.44 -1.66 13.36
N ARG A 99 8.35 -2.49 12.81
CA ARG A 99 9.33 -3.24 13.62
C ARG A 99 10.22 -2.32 14.46
N ARG A 100 10.68 -1.20 13.89
CA ARG A 100 11.48 -0.21 14.64
C ARG A 100 10.67 0.47 15.74
N ALA A 101 9.42 0.82 15.46
CA ALA A 101 8.54 1.43 16.44
C ALA A 101 8.22 0.47 17.60
N GLN A 102 7.99 -0.81 17.31
CA GLN A 102 7.79 -1.86 18.32
C GLN A 102 9.03 -2.05 19.18
N ALA A 103 10.20 -2.26 18.57
CA ALA A 103 11.46 -2.40 19.30
C ALA A 103 11.76 -1.17 20.17
N GLY A 104 11.42 0.04 19.69
CA GLY A 104 11.55 1.27 20.46
C GLY A 104 10.60 1.35 21.66
N ARG A 105 9.38 0.81 21.56
CA ARG A 105 8.43 0.73 22.68
C ARG A 105 8.85 -0.29 23.73
N GLU A 106 9.26 -1.47 23.28
CA GLU A 106 9.82 -2.52 24.15
C GLU A 106 11.06 -2.02 24.90
N ALA A 107 11.96 -1.30 24.22
CA ALA A 107 13.12 -0.67 24.86
C ALA A 107 12.76 0.47 25.82
N ALA A 108 11.61 1.12 25.63
CA ALA A 108 11.11 2.18 26.49
C ALA A 108 10.27 1.65 27.67
N GLY A 109 10.03 0.34 27.75
CA GLY A 109 9.23 -0.29 28.82
C GLY A 109 7.74 0.06 28.77
N VAL A 110 7.22 0.41 27.59
CA VAL A 110 5.79 0.69 27.34
C VAL A 110 5.17 -0.42 26.52
#